data_AF-A0A7S9GI21-F1
#
_entry.id   AF-A0A7S9GI21-F1
#
_cell.length_a   1.000
_cell.length_b   1.000
_cell.length_c   1.000
_cell.angle_alpha   90.00
_cell.angle_beta   90.00
_cell.angle_gamma   90.00
#
_symmetry.space_group_name_H-M   'P 1'
#
loop_
_entity.id
_entity.type
_entity.pdbx_description
1 polymer ?
#
loop_
_entity_poly.entity_id
_entity_poly.type
_entity_poly.pdbx_seq_one_letter_code
_entity_poly.pdbx_strand_id
1 'polypeptide(L)'
;MESLKEILSPHSCHLILKRSAWPDDQFSMLNRLPTPTECPDLRYILADLGNPAPAALASALGVSLATVRRWLREDRAPRPVMLTLFRLTRWGMSRVDAEAVNAARLHAGRVLALEHENRRLRRELARVVSIGDFGSANDPAVERFA
;
A
#
# COMPACT_ATOMS: atom_id res chain seq x y z
N MET A 1 34.70 -18.15 10.11
CA MET A 1 33.22 -18.19 10.14
C MET A 1 32.72 -17.47 11.39
N GLU A 2 33.05 -16.19 11.54
CA GLU A 2 32.82 -15.45 12.79
C GLU A 2 32.62 -13.96 12.48
N SER A 3 31.65 -13.63 11.61
CA SER A 3 31.37 -12.21 11.29
C SER A 3 29.98 -11.98 10.69
N LEU A 4 28.98 -12.74 11.13
CA LEU A 4 27.56 -12.52 10.80
C LEU A 4 26.66 -12.36 12.03
N LYS A 5 27.23 -12.44 13.24
CA LYS A 5 26.48 -12.29 14.50
C LYS A 5 26.40 -10.83 14.99
N GLU A 6 27.20 -9.91 14.45
CA GLU A 6 27.23 -8.51 14.89
C GLU A 6 26.22 -7.58 14.20
N ILE A 7 25.59 -8.01 13.10
CA ILE A 7 24.62 -7.20 12.35
C ILE A 7 23.23 -7.22 13.02
N LEU A 8 23.00 -8.13 13.98
CA LEU A 8 21.73 -8.32 14.68
C LEU A 8 21.86 -8.02 16.19
N SER A 9 22.47 -6.88 16.53
CA SER A 9 22.38 -6.34 17.89
C SER A 9 20.93 -5.88 18.20
N PRO A 10 20.36 -6.21 19.38
CA PRO A 10 18.97 -5.88 19.74
C PRO A 10 18.68 -4.37 19.77
N HIS A 11 19.70 -3.52 19.77
CA HIS A 11 19.54 -2.07 19.83
C HIS A 11 19.37 -1.40 18.45
N SER A 12 19.65 -2.10 17.35
CA SER A 12 19.45 -1.57 15.99
C SER A 12 18.02 -1.72 15.46
N CYS A 13 17.17 -2.52 16.12
CA CYS A 13 15.79 -2.75 15.69
C CYS A 13 14.87 -1.54 15.93
N HIS A 14 15.26 -0.61 16.82
CA HIS A 14 14.41 0.54 17.16
C HIS A 14 14.45 1.67 16.13
N LEU A 15 15.46 1.70 15.24
CA LEU A 15 15.61 2.71 14.18
C LEU A 15 15.01 2.28 12.84
N ILE A 16 14.84 0.98 12.59
CA ILE A 16 14.22 0.48 11.36
C ILE A 16 12.69 0.61 11.41
N LEU A 17 12.08 0.59 12.60
CA LEU A 17 10.64 0.75 12.78
C LEU A 17 10.15 2.20 12.83
N LYS A 18 11.05 3.20 12.86
CA LYS A 18 10.67 4.64 12.87
C LYS A 18 10.57 5.29 11.48
N ARG A 19 10.43 4.49 10.41
CA ARG A 19 10.21 5.00 9.04
C ARG A 19 8.95 4.47 8.36
N SER A 20 7.95 4.07 9.14
CA SER A 20 6.57 3.92 8.66
C SER A 20 5.66 5.06 9.16
N ALA A 21 6.20 6.27 9.30
CA ALA A 21 5.35 7.43 9.40
C ALA A 21 4.99 7.82 7.97
N TRP A 22 3.82 7.32 7.53
CA TRP A 22 3.07 7.84 6.40
C TRP A 22 3.24 9.36 6.35
N PRO A 23 3.63 9.95 5.20
CA PRO A 23 3.77 11.39 5.12
C PRO A 23 2.43 12.03 5.49
N ASP A 24 2.49 12.90 6.50
CA ASP A 24 1.58 13.98 6.86
C ASP A 24 0.16 13.91 6.25
N ASP A 25 -0.78 13.42 7.05
CA ASP A 25 -2.06 14.04 7.40
C ASP A 25 -2.75 15.00 6.39
N GLN A 26 -2.86 14.64 5.11
CA GLN A 26 -3.73 15.37 4.17
C GLN A 26 -4.65 14.48 3.32
N PHE A 27 -4.47 13.15 3.31
CA PHE A 27 -5.34 12.22 2.58
C PHE A 27 -5.95 11.20 3.52
N SER A 28 -7.16 11.51 4.02
CA SER A 28 -7.98 10.51 4.71
C SER A 28 -8.16 9.28 3.82
N MET A 29 -7.82 8.10 4.34
CA MET A 29 -8.09 6.82 3.67
C MET A 29 -9.58 6.61 3.40
N LEU A 30 -10.45 7.35 4.09
CA LEU A 30 -11.89 7.35 3.86
C LEU A 30 -12.27 7.89 2.47
N ASN A 31 -11.44 8.74 1.85
CA ASN A 31 -11.65 9.23 0.48
C ASN A 31 -11.55 8.12 -0.58
N ARG A 32 -11.04 6.94 -0.22
CA ARG A 32 -11.00 5.77 -1.11
C ARG A 32 -12.30 4.98 -1.12
N LEU A 33 -13.23 5.26 -0.22
CA LEU A 33 -14.53 4.58 -0.23
C LEU A 33 -15.31 4.96 -1.49
N PRO A 34 -15.90 3.97 -2.19
CA PRO A 34 -16.85 4.24 -3.26
C PRO A 34 -17.92 5.24 -2.82
N THR A 35 -18.10 6.26 -3.65
CA THR A 35 -19.18 7.22 -3.55
C THR A 35 -20.52 6.53 -3.85
N PRO A 36 -21.66 7.14 -3.46
CA PRO A 36 -22.98 6.60 -3.81
C PRO A 36 -23.22 6.46 -5.31
N THR A 37 -22.53 7.25 -6.14
CA THR A 37 -22.62 7.17 -7.59
C THR A 37 -21.81 6.00 -8.15
N GLU A 38 -20.68 5.67 -7.51
CA GLU A 38 -19.84 4.53 -7.91
C GLU A 38 -20.41 3.19 -7.41
N CYS A 39 -21.20 3.20 -6.32
CA CYS A 39 -21.80 2.01 -5.73
C CYS A 39 -23.29 1.90 -6.15
N PRO A 40 -23.63 1.05 -7.13
CA PRO A 40 -24.98 0.81 -7.60
C PRO A 40 -25.82 0.07 -6.54
N ASP A 41 -27.12 0.00 -6.82
CA ASP A 41 -28.09 -0.64 -5.95
C ASP A 41 -27.83 -2.14 -5.75
N LEU A 42 -28.39 -2.68 -4.67
CA LEU A 42 -28.11 -4.04 -4.21
C LEU A 42 -28.41 -5.07 -5.31
N ARG A 43 -29.50 -4.89 -6.08
CA ARG A 43 -29.84 -5.78 -7.21
C ARG A 43 -28.73 -5.92 -8.24
N TYR A 44 -28.02 -4.83 -8.56
CA TYR A 44 -26.97 -4.84 -9.58
C TYR A 44 -25.70 -5.50 -9.06
N ILE A 45 -25.37 -5.26 -7.79
CA ILE A 45 -24.29 -5.96 -7.10
C ILE A 45 -24.57 -7.47 -7.12
N LEU A 46 -25.77 -7.88 -6.72
CA LEU A 46 -26.12 -9.30 -6.66
C LEU A 46 -26.17 -9.95 -8.04
N ALA A 47 -26.63 -9.23 -9.07
CA ALA A 47 -26.60 -9.69 -10.44
C ALA A 47 -25.17 -9.98 -10.93
N ASP A 48 -24.21 -9.11 -10.61
CA ASP A 48 -22.79 -9.34 -10.94
C ASP A 48 -22.20 -10.54 -10.18
N LEU A 49 -22.64 -10.76 -8.95
CA LEU A 49 -22.26 -11.91 -8.11
C LEU A 49 -23.00 -13.21 -8.48
N GLY A 50 -23.79 -13.23 -9.55
CA GLY A 50 -24.50 -14.43 -10.02
C GLY A 50 -25.80 -14.74 -9.26
N ASN A 51 -26.43 -13.74 -8.64
CA ASN A 51 -27.68 -13.84 -7.89
C ASN A 51 -27.66 -14.95 -6.81
N PRO A 52 -26.76 -14.84 -5.81
CA PRO A 52 -26.63 -15.87 -4.78
C PRO A 52 -27.93 -16.03 -3.98
N ALA A 53 -28.20 -17.25 -3.55
CA ALA A 53 -29.36 -17.55 -2.73
C ALA A 53 -29.34 -16.72 -1.42
N PRO A 54 -30.49 -16.23 -0.91
CA PRO A 54 -30.53 -15.42 0.31
C PRO A 54 -29.93 -16.11 1.55
N ALA A 55 -29.98 -17.45 1.60
CA ALA A 55 -29.35 -18.22 2.67
C ALA A 55 -27.81 -18.19 2.60
N ALA A 56 -27.24 -18.20 1.38
CA ALA A 56 -25.80 -18.07 1.18
C ALA A 56 -25.32 -16.67 1.59
N LEU A 57 -26.06 -15.63 1.22
CA LEU A 57 -25.80 -14.25 1.67
C LEU A 57 -25.87 -14.13 3.20
N ALA A 58 -26.89 -14.71 3.82
CA ALA A 58 -27.07 -14.67 5.27
C ALA A 58 -25.88 -15.35 5.99
N SER A 59 -25.46 -16.52 5.51
CA SER A 59 -24.31 -17.25 6.04
C SER A 59 -23.00 -16.48 5.85
N ALA A 60 -22.75 -15.94 4.66
CA ALA A 60 -21.51 -15.21 4.36
C ALA A 60 -21.39 -13.89 5.12
N LEU A 61 -22.51 -13.20 5.35
CA LEU A 61 -22.55 -11.91 6.05
C LEU A 61 -22.76 -12.03 7.56
N GLY A 62 -23.03 -13.24 8.07
CA GLY A 62 -23.28 -13.47 9.50
C GLY A 62 -24.56 -12.80 10.01
N VAL A 63 -25.61 -12.72 9.19
CA VAL A 63 -26.89 -12.10 9.54
C VAL A 63 -28.06 -13.06 9.37
N SER A 64 -29.21 -12.73 9.96
CA SER A 64 -30.41 -13.57 9.81
C SER A 64 -30.94 -13.56 8.36
N LEU A 65 -31.57 -14.66 7.95
CA LEU A 65 -32.25 -14.74 6.65
C LEU A 65 -33.36 -13.68 6.51
N ALA A 66 -34.05 -13.35 7.60
CA ALA A 66 -35.07 -12.30 7.61
C ALA A 66 -34.46 -10.93 7.27
N THR A 67 -33.27 -10.65 7.80
CA THR A 67 -32.52 -9.42 7.51
C THR A 67 -32.17 -9.32 6.02
N VAL A 68 -31.64 -10.39 5.42
CA VAL A 68 -31.31 -10.42 3.99
C VAL A 68 -32.56 -10.25 3.13
N ARG A 69 -33.64 -10.97 3.44
CA ARG A 69 -34.93 -10.84 2.72
C ARG A 69 -35.48 -9.42 2.77
N ARG A 70 -35.35 -8.75 3.92
CA ARG A 70 -35.73 -7.33 4.06
C ARG A 70 -34.91 -6.46 3.10
N TRP A 71 -33.59 -6.64 3.06
CA TRP A 71 -32.72 -5.88 2.16
C TRP A 71 -33.02 -6.13 0.69
N LEU A 72 -33.31 -7.36 0.30
CA LEU A 72 -33.68 -7.71 -1.08
C LEU A 72 -35.00 -7.04 -1.49
N ARG A 73 -35.99 -6.99 -0.59
CA ARG A 73 -37.27 -6.33 -0.83
C ARG A 73 -37.13 -4.81 -0.95
N GLU A 74 -36.28 -4.22 -0.11
CA GLU A 74 -36.03 -2.78 -0.07
C GLU A 74 -34.94 -2.34 -1.06
N ASP A 75 -34.32 -3.29 -1.76
CA ASP A 75 -33.17 -3.11 -2.64
C ASP A 75 -32.01 -2.32 -2.00
N ARG A 76 -31.87 -2.46 -0.68
CA ARG A 76 -30.94 -1.65 0.11
C ARG A 76 -30.44 -2.41 1.33
N ALA A 77 -29.13 -2.40 1.51
CA ALA A 77 -28.46 -2.90 2.71
C ALA A 77 -27.70 -1.76 3.42
N PRO A 78 -27.30 -1.95 4.69
CA PRO A 78 -26.42 -1.01 5.37
C PRO A 78 -25.15 -0.74 4.57
N ARG A 79 -24.67 0.50 4.61
CA ARG A 79 -23.51 0.92 3.80
C ARG A 79 -22.28 0.01 3.94
N PRO A 80 -21.89 -0.47 5.13
CA PRO A 80 -20.77 -1.42 5.24
C PRO A 80 -21.00 -2.71 4.45
N VAL A 81 -22.23 -3.24 4.45
CA VAL A 81 -22.58 -4.46 3.70
C VAL A 81 -22.49 -4.21 2.20
N MET A 82 -23.05 -3.09 1.74
CA MET A 82 -22.97 -2.68 0.33
C MET A 82 -21.52 -2.58 -0.14
N LEU A 83 -20.66 -1.94 0.66
CA LEU A 83 -19.24 -1.78 0.34
C LEU A 83 -18.46 -3.11 0.32
N THR A 84 -18.77 -4.03 1.24
CA THR A 84 -18.17 -5.36 1.25
C THR A 84 -18.57 -6.16 0.02
N LEU A 85 -19.86 -6.18 -0.32
CA LEU A 85 -20.34 -6.89 -1.51
C LEU A 85 -19.81 -6.26 -2.81
N PHE A 86 -19.79 -4.93 -2.90
CA PHE A 86 -19.20 -4.17 -4.00
C PHE A 86 -17.76 -4.63 -4.29
N ARG A 87 -16.93 -4.84 -3.27
CA ARG A 87 -15.53 -5.23 -3.46
C ARG A 87 -15.36 -6.60 -4.11
N LEU A 88 -16.35 -7.49 -3.99
CA LEU A 88 -16.32 -8.82 -4.58
C LEU A 88 -16.72 -8.83 -6.06
N THR A 89 -17.29 -7.73 -6.55
CA THR A 89 -17.73 -7.61 -7.93
C THR A 89 -16.55 -7.40 -8.88
N ARG A 90 -16.78 -7.63 -10.18
CA ARG A 90 -15.74 -7.45 -11.22
C ARG A 90 -15.18 -6.02 -11.24
N TRP A 91 -16.04 -5.04 -11.02
CA TRP A 91 -15.73 -3.61 -11.05
C TRP A 91 -15.07 -3.16 -9.74
N GLY A 92 -15.50 -3.71 -8.60
CA GLY A 92 -14.79 -3.53 -7.33
C GLY A 92 -13.36 -4.09 -7.36
N MET A 93 -13.18 -5.31 -7.87
CA MET A 93 -11.87 -5.94 -8.02
C MET A 93 -10.97 -5.17 -8.99
N SER A 94 -11.52 -4.73 -10.14
CA SER A 94 -10.76 -3.91 -11.10
C SER A 94 -10.18 -2.63 -10.48
N ARG A 95 -10.90 -2.02 -9.52
CA ARG A 95 -10.39 -0.84 -8.81
C ARG A 95 -9.24 -1.18 -7.87
N VAL A 96 -9.34 -2.29 -7.14
CA VAL A 96 -8.26 -2.78 -6.26
C VAL A 96 -7.00 -3.10 -7.08
N ASP A 97 -7.17 -3.76 -8.22
CA ASP A 97 -6.06 -4.09 -9.11
C ASP A 97 -5.39 -2.84 -9.68
N ALA A 98 -6.19 -1.85 -10.10
CA ALA A 98 -5.66 -0.57 -10.58
C ALA A 98 -4.88 0.19 -9.49
N GLU A 99 -5.38 0.21 -8.24
CA GLU A 99 -4.67 0.79 -7.10
C GLU A 99 -3.34 0.07 -6.83
N ALA A 100 -3.32 -1.26 -6.88
CA ALA A 100 -2.11 -2.06 -6.69
C ALA A 100 -1.05 -1.77 -7.76
N VAL A 101 -1.45 -1.72 -9.04
CA VAL A 101 -0.55 -1.39 -10.15
C VAL A 101 -0.02 0.05 -10.03
N ASN A 102 -0.87 1.01 -9.68
CA ASN A 102 -0.46 2.40 -9.51
C ASN A 102 0.52 2.56 -8.34
N ALA A 103 0.28 1.88 -7.21
CA ALA A 103 1.20 1.86 -6.08
C ALA A 103 2.55 1.26 -6.47
N ALA A 104 2.56 0.13 -7.17
CA ALA A 104 3.78 -0.51 -7.64
C ALA A 104 4.60 0.41 -8.57
N ARG A 105 3.94 1.06 -9.53
CA ARG A 105 4.57 2.03 -10.44
C ARG A 105 5.15 3.23 -9.70
N LEU A 106 4.40 3.80 -8.76
CA LEU A 106 4.86 4.91 -7.93
C LEU A 106 6.11 4.53 -7.14
N HIS A 107 6.11 3.35 -6.51
CA HIS A 107 7.26 2.88 -5.75
C HIS A 107 8.47 2.59 -6.63
N ALA A 108 8.28 1.97 -7.80
CA ALA A 108 9.35 1.75 -8.76
C ALA A 108 9.99 3.08 -9.22
N GLY A 109 9.16 4.06 -9.60
CA GLY A 109 9.64 5.39 -9.96
C GLY A 109 10.41 6.09 -8.83
N ARG A 110 9.93 5.94 -7.59
CA ARG A 110 10.61 6.48 -6.40
C ARG A 110 11.97 5.83 -6.17
N VAL A 111 12.09 4.51 -6.32
CA VAL A 111 13.37 3.79 -6.21
C VAL A 111 14.36 4.31 -7.24
N LEU A 112 13.95 4.38 -8.51
CA LEU A 112 14.80 4.89 -9.59
C LEU A 112 15.28 6.32 -9.32
N ALA A 113 14.37 7.22 -8.90
CA ALA A 113 14.74 8.59 -8.56
C ALA A 113 15.76 8.65 -7.41
N LEU A 114 15.57 7.84 -6.36
CA LEU A 114 16.50 7.75 -5.25
C LEU A 114 17.87 7.19 -5.67
N GLU A 115 17.91 6.19 -6.56
CA GLU A 115 19.15 5.65 -7.11
C GLU A 115 19.89 6.65 -7.99
N HIS A 116 19.18 7.43 -8.80
CA HIS A 116 19.75 8.52 -9.58
C HIS A 116 20.38 9.58 -8.67
N GLU A 117 19.66 9.98 -7.63
CA GLU A 117 20.13 10.98 -6.67
C GLU A 117 21.33 10.46 -5.87
N ASN A 118 21.29 9.20 -5.41
CA ASN A 118 22.40 8.59 -4.69
C ASN A 118 23.66 8.52 -5.56
N ARG A 119 23.53 8.13 -6.84
CA ARG A 119 24.63 8.15 -7.81
C ARG A 119 25.15 9.57 -8.09
N ARG A 120 24.28 10.58 -8.09
CA ARG A 120 24.68 11.99 -8.24
C ARG A 120 25.50 12.43 -7.04
N LEU A 121 24.98 12.22 -5.83
CA LEU A 121 25.64 12.59 -4.57
C LEU A 121 26.97 11.86 -4.38
N ARG A 122 27.04 10.56 -4.70
CA ARG A 122 28.31 9.80 -4.65
C ARG A 122 29.37 10.37 -5.60
N ARG A 123 28.97 10.76 -6.81
CA ARG A 123 29.88 11.40 -7.79
C ARG A 123 30.35 12.77 -7.30
N GLU A 124 29.45 13.56 -6.73
CA GLU A 124 29.76 14.87 -6.16
C GLU A 124 30.71 14.75 -4.97
N LEU A 125 30.45 13.81 -4.06
CA LEU A 125 31.33 13.50 -2.94
C LEU A 125 32.71 13.05 -3.41
N ALA A 126 32.78 12.13 -4.37
CA ALA A 126 34.06 11.67 -4.93
C ALA A 126 34.86 12.83 -5.55
N ARG A 127 34.18 13.76 -6.24
CA ARG A 127 34.81 14.96 -6.78
C ARG A 127 35.37 15.86 -5.68
N VAL A 128 34.58 16.18 -4.65
CA VAL A 128 35.02 17.04 -3.54
C VAL A 128 36.19 16.39 -2.79
N VAL A 129 36.10 15.09 -2.51
CA VAL A 129 37.19 14.31 -1.89
C VAL A 129 38.46 14.34 -2.75
N SER A 130 38.34 14.26 -4.09
CA SER A 130 39.52 14.31 -4.96
C SER A 130 40.22 15.67 -5.05
N ILE A 131 39.52 16.76 -4.71
CA ILE A 131 40.04 18.13 -4.80
C ILE A 131 40.54 18.62 -3.43
N GLY A 132 40.01 18.09 -2.33
CA GLY A 132 40.43 18.45 -0.98
C GLY A 132 41.80 17.85 -0.65
N ASP A 133 42.76 18.71 -0.33
CA ASP A 133 43.94 18.34 0.45
C ASP A 133 43.55 18.43 1.93
N PHE A 134 43.12 17.30 2.51
CA PHE A 134 42.54 17.31 3.86
C PHE A 134 43.62 17.38 4.95
N GLY A 135 44.91 17.21 4.61
CA GLY A 135 46.05 17.50 5.47
C GLY A 135 45.97 16.95 6.90
N SER A 136 45.19 15.89 7.13
CA SER A 136 44.85 15.39 8.45
C SER A 136 44.85 13.87 8.47
N ALA A 137 45.13 13.28 9.65
CA ALA A 137 45.42 11.85 9.85
C ALA A 137 44.25 10.87 9.51
N ASN A 138 43.12 11.38 9.00
CA ASN A 138 41.95 10.63 8.55
C ASN A 138 41.71 10.83 7.04
N ASP A 139 42.77 11.00 6.26
CA ASP A 139 42.67 11.01 4.81
C ASP A 139 41.89 9.77 4.35
N PRO A 140 40.83 9.92 3.54
CA PRO A 140 39.99 8.79 3.17
C PRO A 140 40.82 7.84 2.30
N ALA A 141 41.14 6.66 2.84
CA ALA A 141 41.70 5.57 2.05
C ALA A 141 40.71 5.28 0.93
N VAL A 142 41.08 5.67 -0.29
CA VAL A 142 40.23 5.53 -1.48
C VAL A 142 40.22 4.06 -1.89
N GLU A 143 39.54 3.22 -1.11
CA GLU A 143 39.20 1.88 -1.56
C GLU A 143 38.19 2.02 -2.69
N ARG A 144 38.62 1.60 -3.88
CA ARG A 144 37.93 1.73 -5.15
C ARG A 144 36.61 0.95 -5.08
N PHE A 145 35.50 1.67 -4.98
CA PHE A 145 34.18 1.11 -5.20
C PHE A 145 33.98 0.83 -6.69
N ALA A 146 34.20 -0.43 -7.08
CA ALA A 146 33.81 -1.01 -8.37
C ALA A 146 32.30 -1.28 -8.41
#